data_AF-A0A0F9UQ32-F1
#
_entry.id   AF-A0A0F9UQ32-F1
#
_cell.length_a   1.000
_cell.length_b   1.000
_cell.length_c   1.000
_cell.angle_alpha   90.00
_cell.angle_beta   90.00
_cell.angle_gamma   90.00
#
_symmetry.space_group_name_H-M   'P 1'
#
loop_
_entity.id
_entity.type
_entity.pdbx_description
1 polymer ?
#
loop_
_entity_poly.entity_id
_entity_poly.type
_entity_poly.pdbx_seq_one_letter_code
_entity_poly.pdbx_strand_id
1 'polypeptide(L)'
;MDKLELKHVAPYLPYGLIAINIDNDVKYEVSVYQTASLQGKLPVDMLFGSVLQPTDFKPILRPLLDLTKEIEHNGEKFVPYNTEMLSNFMLSVKGMDCLCEYNFDISNYTNMRYYIIQMLIKWHFDVFGLIEKGLAIDMNTLTTKDK
;
A
#
# COMPACT_ATOMS: atom_id res chain seq x y z
N MET A 1 8.85 -1.38 20.18
CA MET A 1 7.85 -0.39 19.75
C MET A 1 7.94 -0.33 18.24
N ASP A 2 6.86 -0.61 17.52
CA ASP A 2 6.90 -0.62 16.06
C ASP A 2 7.11 0.80 15.52
N LYS A 3 7.87 0.91 14.43
CA LYS A 3 8.24 2.19 13.82
C LYS A 3 8.01 2.12 12.31
N LEU A 4 7.52 3.22 11.74
CA LEU A 4 7.45 3.35 10.29
C LEU A 4 8.88 3.48 9.71
N GLU A 5 9.17 2.69 8.68
CA GLU A 5 10.48 2.61 8.04
C GLU A 5 10.32 2.76 6.54
N LEU A 6 11.38 3.20 5.86
CA LEU A 6 11.35 3.41 4.41
C LEU A 6 10.89 2.17 3.64
N LYS A 7 11.29 0.96 4.06
CA LYS A 7 10.87 -0.30 3.39
C LYS A 7 9.36 -0.54 3.39
N HIS A 8 8.64 0.03 4.36
CA HIS A 8 7.17 -0.06 4.44
C HIS A 8 6.51 0.95 3.50
N VAL A 9 7.13 2.10 3.27
CA VAL A 9 6.57 3.23 2.52
C VAL A 9 6.98 3.18 1.05
N ALA A 10 8.25 2.86 0.77
CA ALA A 10 8.87 2.87 -0.55
C ALA A 10 8.07 2.16 -1.64
N PRO A 11 7.42 1.01 -1.39
CA PRO A 11 6.66 0.32 -2.44
C PRO A 11 5.46 1.13 -2.95
N TYR A 12 4.88 2.01 -2.14
CA TYR A 12 3.70 2.81 -2.49
C TYR A 12 4.05 4.10 -3.24
N LEU A 13 5.28 4.58 -3.13
CA LEU A 13 5.71 5.87 -3.69
C LEU A 13 5.51 6.00 -5.21
N PRO A 14 5.77 4.97 -6.04
CA PRO A 14 5.49 5.03 -7.48
C PRO A 14 4.00 5.20 -7.84
N TYR A 15 3.09 5.05 -6.88
CA TYR A 15 1.64 5.08 -7.09
C TYR A 15 0.98 6.30 -6.46
N GLY A 16 1.75 7.32 -6.05
CA GLY A 16 1.21 8.57 -5.51
C GLY A 16 0.69 8.43 -4.08
N LEU A 17 1.51 7.85 -3.20
CA LEU A 17 1.17 7.67 -1.80
C LEU A 17 0.73 8.98 -1.14
N ILE A 18 -0.46 8.99 -0.54
CA ILE A 18 -0.95 10.14 0.24
C ILE A 18 -0.65 9.90 1.72
N ALA A 19 -0.19 10.94 2.42
CA ALA A 19 0.06 10.93 3.85
C ALA A 19 -0.47 12.19 4.54
N ILE A 20 -0.59 12.11 5.87
CA ILE A 20 -0.90 13.24 6.75
C ILE A 20 0.34 13.56 7.58
N ASN A 21 0.71 14.84 7.66
CA ASN A 21 1.70 15.31 8.62
C ASN A 21 1.17 15.13 10.05
N ILE A 22 1.98 14.59 10.95
CA ILE A 22 1.56 14.41 12.35
C ILE A 22 1.48 15.76 13.08
N ASP A 23 2.32 16.73 12.72
CA ASP A 23 2.44 18.01 13.44
C ASP A 23 1.36 19.02 13.05
N ASN A 24 0.90 19.00 11.80
CA ASN A 24 -0.03 20.02 11.28
C ASN A 24 -1.30 19.47 10.58
N ASP A 25 -1.51 18.16 10.57
CA ASP A 25 -2.68 17.48 9.97
C ASP A 25 -2.90 17.80 8.47
N VAL A 26 -1.88 18.31 7.78
CA VAL A 26 -1.95 18.62 6.35
C VAL A 26 -1.77 17.33 5.54
N LYS A 27 -2.68 17.09 4.58
CA LYS A 27 -2.59 16.02 3.59
C LYS A 27 -1.67 16.42 2.43
N TYR A 28 -0.83 15.49 1.98
CA TYR A 28 0.02 15.68 0.81
C TYR A 28 0.36 14.36 0.15
N GLU A 29 0.78 14.45 -1.12
CA GLU A 29 1.38 13.34 -1.84
C GLU A 29 2.87 13.22 -1.47
N VAL A 30 3.32 12.00 -1.21
CA VAL A 30 4.70 11.67 -0.88
C VAL A 30 5.42 11.22 -2.14
N SER A 31 6.45 11.96 -2.51
CA SER A 31 7.35 11.62 -3.62
C SER A 31 8.80 11.53 -3.11
N VAL A 32 9.66 10.85 -3.89
CA VAL A 32 11.11 10.81 -3.62
C VAL A 32 11.80 11.63 -4.68
N TYR A 33 12.61 12.59 -4.25
CA TYR A 33 13.56 13.28 -5.11
C TYR A 33 14.97 12.86 -4.73
N GLN A 34 15.80 12.57 -5.73
CA GLN A 34 17.22 12.37 -5.50
C GLN A 34 17.84 13.73 -5.17
N THR A 35 18.21 13.94 -3.91
CA THR A 35 19.03 15.09 -3.52
C THR A 35 20.48 14.62 -3.39
N ALA A 36 21.43 15.44 -3.86
CA ALA A 36 22.84 15.20 -3.61
C ALA A 36 23.15 15.54 -2.16
N SER A 37 22.90 14.61 -1.23
CA SER A 37 23.33 14.76 0.16
C SER A 37 24.76 14.23 0.32
N LEU A 38 25.66 15.04 0.90
CA LEU A 38 27.04 14.67 1.21
C LEU A 38 27.16 13.51 2.24
N GLN A 39 26.05 12.96 2.74
CA GLN A 39 25.99 12.03 3.87
C GLN A 39 25.15 10.77 3.65
N GLY A 40 24.85 10.40 2.40
CA GLY A 40 24.39 9.04 2.06
C GLY A 40 23.01 8.65 2.58
N LYS A 41 22.21 9.60 3.08
CA LYS A 41 20.78 9.41 3.36
C LYS A 41 20.00 10.01 2.20
N LEU A 42 19.14 9.21 1.58
CA LEU A 42 18.14 9.68 0.62
C LEU A 42 17.02 10.35 1.42
N PRO A 43 16.86 11.68 1.36
CA PRO A 43 15.69 12.32 1.94
C PRO A 43 14.46 12.02 1.09
N VAL A 44 13.31 11.85 1.74
CA VAL A 44 12.01 11.91 1.07
C VAL A 44 11.63 13.38 1.09
N ASP A 45 11.76 14.04 -0.06
CA ASP A 45 11.48 15.46 -0.22
C ASP A 45 10.05 15.61 -0.75
N MET A 46 9.23 16.42 -0.09
CA MET A 46 7.83 16.65 -0.48
C MET A 46 7.73 17.95 -1.28
N LEU A 47 6.62 18.13 -2.01
CA LEU A 47 6.29 19.29 -2.86
C LEU A 47 6.31 20.69 -2.16
N PHE A 48 6.83 20.82 -0.94
CA PHE A 48 6.96 22.05 -0.17
C PHE A 48 8.30 22.22 0.57
N GLY A 49 9.40 21.62 0.08
CA GLY A 49 10.77 22.00 0.46
C GLY A 49 11.20 21.66 1.90
N SER A 50 10.58 20.66 2.51
CA SER A 50 11.00 20.13 3.82
C SER A 50 11.27 18.62 3.72
N VAL A 51 12.45 18.23 4.19
CA VAL A 51 12.87 16.84 4.33
C VAL A 51 12.16 16.24 5.54
N LEU A 52 11.19 15.36 5.31
CA LEU A 52 10.52 14.64 6.40
C LEU A 52 11.10 13.23 6.56
N GLN A 53 11.24 12.81 7.81
CA GLN A 53 11.53 11.43 8.17
C GLN A 53 10.22 10.62 8.17
N PRO A 54 10.28 9.28 7.98
CA PRO A 54 9.10 8.41 8.15
C PRO A 54 8.38 8.54 9.50
N THR A 55 8.98 9.19 10.49
CA THR A 55 8.36 9.46 11.80
C THR A 55 7.41 10.65 11.79
N ASP A 56 7.46 11.50 10.77
CA ASP A 56 6.82 12.81 10.80
C ASP A 56 5.45 12.78 10.10
N PHE A 57 5.07 11.60 9.57
CA PHE A 57 3.86 11.40 8.81
C PHE A 57 3.24 10.03 9.03
N LYS A 58 1.94 9.95 8.72
CA LYS A 58 1.23 8.67 8.61
C LYS A 58 0.69 8.49 7.20
N PRO A 59 1.05 7.40 6.48
CA PRO A 59 0.45 7.08 5.21
C PRO A 59 -1.05 6.81 5.38
N ILE A 60 -1.84 7.20 4.39
CA ILE A 60 -3.27 6.90 4.31
C ILE A 60 -3.42 5.65 3.47
N LEU A 61 -3.88 4.56 4.07
CA LEU A 61 -3.98 3.25 3.44
C LEU A 61 -5.39 2.67 3.62
N ARG A 62 -5.75 1.73 2.75
CA ARG A 62 -6.99 0.96 2.84
C ARG A 62 -6.77 -0.30 3.68
N PRO A 63 -7.68 -0.64 4.61
CA PRO A 63 -7.63 -1.92 5.31
C PRO A 63 -7.87 -3.06 4.32
N LEU A 64 -7.21 -4.21 4.53
CA LEU A 64 -7.39 -5.40 3.69
C LEU A 64 -8.84 -5.90 3.65
N LEU A 65 -9.65 -5.57 4.68
CA LEU A 65 -11.08 -5.89 4.71
C LEU A 65 -11.87 -5.23 3.56
N ASP A 66 -11.36 -4.16 2.95
CA ASP A 66 -12.02 -3.50 1.82
C ASP A 66 -11.85 -4.25 0.49
N LEU A 67 -11.09 -5.35 0.45
CA LEU A 67 -10.96 -6.15 -0.76
C LEU A 67 -12.30 -6.66 -1.30
N THR A 68 -13.27 -6.90 -0.42
CA THR A 68 -14.62 -7.36 -0.78
C THR A 68 -15.62 -6.23 -0.94
N LYS A 69 -15.20 -4.97 -0.76
CA LYS A 69 -16.05 -3.79 -0.88
C LYS A 69 -15.77 -3.07 -2.19
N GLU A 70 -16.73 -2.29 -2.66
CA GLU A 70 -16.48 -1.37 -3.77
C GLU A 70 -15.55 -0.25 -3.30
N ILE A 71 -14.46 -0.04 -4.02
CA ILE A 71 -13.52 1.06 -3.79
C ILE A 71 -13.50 1.97 -5.01
N GLU A 72 -13.11 3.22 -4.80
CA GLU A 72 -12.78 4.16 -5.88
C GLU A 72 -11.26 4.34 -5.93
N HIS A 73 -10.66 4.14 -7.10
CA HIS A 73 -9.24 4.37 -7.33
C HIS A 73 -9.04 4.98 -8.70
N ASN A 74 -8.40 6.14 -8.76
CA ASN A 74 -8.21 6.94 -9.98
C ASN A 74 -9.52 7.23 -10.75
N GLY A 75 -10.62 7.45 -10.02
CA GLY A 75 -11.95 7.73 -10.59
C GLY A 75 -12.72 6.49 -11.08
N GLU A 76 -12.13 5.30 -11.01
CA GLU A 76 -12.81 4.05 -11.33
C GLU A 76 -13.30 3.35 -10.07
N LYS A 77 -14.55 2.86 -10.12
CA LYS A 77 -15.16 2.08 -9.04
C LYS A 77 -15.16 0.60 -9.38
N PHE A 78 -14.66 -0.22 -8.47
CA PHE A 78 -14.65 -1.67 -8.63
C PHE A 78 -14.54 -2.37 -7.27
N VAL A 79 -14.87 -3.66 -7.23
CA VAL A 79 -14.60 -4.53 -6.08
C VAL A 79 -13.28 -5.26 -6.34
N PRO A 80 -12.21 -5.03 -5.54
CA PRO A 80 -10.88 -5.60 -5.78
C PRO A 80 -10.90 -7.13 -5.93
N TYR A 81 -11.65 -7.82 -5.07
CA TYR A 81 -11.78 -9.27 -5.10
C TYR A 81 -12.34 -9.79 -6.43
N ASN A 82 -13.24 -9.04 -7.07
CA ASN A 82 -13.87 -9.41 -8.34
C ASN A 82 -12.99 -9.11 -9.56
N THR A 83 -11.82 -8.49 -9.37
CA THR A 83 -10.88 -8.37 -10.48
C THR A 83 -10.45 -9.78 -10.88
N GLU A 84 -10.52 -10.06 -12.19
CA GLU A 84 -10.29 -11.38 -12.78
C GLU A 84 -9.04 -12.06 -12.18
N MET A 85 -7.99 -11.28 -11.96
CA MET A 85 -6.73 -11.76 -11.42
C MET A 85 -6.79 -12.16 -9.94
N LEU A 86 -7.38 -11.34 -9.06
CA LEU A 86 -7.54 -11.70 -7.63
C LEU A 86 -8.51 -12.87 -7.47
N SER A 87 -9.57 -12.90 -8.27
CA SER A 87 -10.52 -14.01 -8.34
C SER A 87 -9.82 -15.31 -8.76
N ASN A 88 -9.02 -15.29 -9.83
CA ASN A 88 -8.28 -16.46 -10.31
C ASN A 88 -7.22 -16.94 -9.31
N PHE A 89 -6.56 -16.04 -8.59
CA PHE A 89 -5.65 -16.42 -7.51
C PHE A 89 -6.37 -17.07 -6.33
N MET A 90 -7.50 -16.51 -5.89
CA MET A 90 -8.26 -17.08 -4.78
C MET A 90 -8.83 -18.45 -5.14
N LEU A 91 -9.28 -18.62 -6.39
CA LEU A 91 -9.69 -19.92 -6.92
C LEU A 91 -8.51 -20.90 -6.99
N SER A 92 -7.32 -20.46 -7.39
CA SER A 92 -6.15 -21.33 -7.44
C SER A 92 -5.64 -21.73 -6.06
N VAL A 93 -5.68 -20.83 -5.06
CA VAL A 93 -5.33 -21.14 -3.66
C VAL A 93 -6.35 -22.09 -3.04
N LYS A 94 -7.66 -21.86 -3.24
CA LYS A 94 -8.71 -22.81 -2.81
C LYS A 94 -8.60 -24.17 -3.51
N GLY A 95 -8.14 -24.19 -4.76
CA GLY A 95 -7.82 -25.42 -5.49
C GLY A 95 -6.49 -26.06 -5.07
N MET A 96 -5.62 -25.34 -4.37
CA MET A 96 -4.30 -25.81 -3.94
C MET A 96 -4.36 -26.70 -2.69
N ASP A 97 -5.39 -26.56 -1.86
CA ASP A 97 -5.77 -27.55 -0.84
C ASP A 97 -6.04 -28.93 -1.47
N CYS A 98 -6.33 -28.98 -2.78
CA CYS A 98 -6.63 -30.18 -3.55
C CYS A 98 -5.44 -30.74 -4.37
N LEU A 99 -4.31 -30.04 -4.44
CA LEU A 99 -3.24 -30.30 -5.44
C LEU A 99 -1.86 -30.62 -4.86
N CYS A 100 -1.76 -30.98 -3.58
CA CYS A 100 -0.52 -31.45 -2.97
C CYS A 100 0.07 -32.74 -3.59
N GLU A 101 -0.56 -33.31 -4.63
CA GLU A 101 -0.14 -34.53 -5.33
C GLU A 101 0.49 -34.33 -6.71
N TYR A 102 0.50 -33.11 -7.29
CA TYR A 102 1.04 -32.91 -8.65
C TYR A 102 2.18 -31.89 -8.66
N ASN A 103 3.28 -32.22 -9.36
CA ASN A 103 4.48 -31.37 -9.55
C ASN A 103 4.12 -30.09 -10.34
N PHE A 104 3.45 -29.15 -9.68
CA PHE A 104 3.06 -27.87 -10.23
C PHE A 104 4.28 -26.94 -10.25
N ASP A 105 4.49 -26.26 -11.37
CA ASP A 105 5.63 -25.35 -11.56
C ASP A 105 5.54 -24.14 -10.62
N ILE A 106 6.35 -24.19 -9.56
CA ILE A 106 6.40 -23.22 -8.46
C ILE A 106 6.75 -21.81 -8.98
N SER A 107 7.46 -21.69 -10.11
CA SER A 107 7.93 -20.40 -10.64
C SER A 107 6.79 -19.49 -11.14
N ASN A 108 5.76 -20.07 -11.75
CA ASN A 108 4.58 -19.34 -12.18
C ASN A 108 3.77 -18.81 -10.98
N TYR A 109 3.76 -19.56 -9.87
CA TYR A 109 3.05 -19.17 -8.65
C TYR A 109 3.75 -18.05 -7.87
N THR A 110 5.10 -18.04 -7.83
CA THR A 110 5.85 -16.93 -7.22
C THR A 110 5.62 -15.61 -7.95
N ASN A 111 5.55 -15.66 -9.29
CA ASN A 111 5.26 -14.47 -10.11
C ASN A 111 3.83 -13.95 -9.88
N MET A 112 2.85 -14.85 -9.76
CA MET A 112 1.46 -14.48 -9.50
C MET A 112 1.29 -13.80 -8.12
N ARG A 113 1.93 -14.32 -7.07
CA ARG A 113 1.89 -13.72 -5.73
C ARG A 113 2.50 -12.34 -5.69
N TYR A 114 3.66 -12.15 -6.31
CA TYR A 114 4.30 -10.84 -6.37
C TYR A 114 3.43 -9.81 -7.09
N TYR A 115 2.81 -10.19 -8.21
CA TYR A 115 1.93 -9.30 -8.96
C TYR A 115 0.71 -8.85 -8.14
N ILE A 116 0.11 -9.75 -7.35
CA ILE A 116 -1.01 -9.39 -6.47
C ILE A 116 -0.58 -8.37 -5.44
N ILE A 117 0.58 -8.58 -4.80
CA ILE A 117 1.13 -7.60 -3.86
C ILE A 117 1.35 -6.24 -4.55
N GLN A 118 1.85 -6.23 -5.79
CA GLN A 118 1.97 -4.98 -6.57
C GLN A 118 0.62 -4.31 -6.82
N MET A 119 -0.44 -5.06 -7.13
CA MET A 119 -1.79 -4.50 -7.28
C MET A 119 -2.33 -3.92 -5.97
N LEU A 120 -2.15 -4.65 -4.86
CA LEU A 120 -2.57 -4.18 -3.54
C LEU A 120 -1.86 -2.88 -3.16
N ILE A 121 -0.56 -2.81 -3.42
CA ILE A 121 0.25 -1.61 -3.19
C ILE A 121 -0.21 -0.46 -4.10
N LYS A 122 -0.44 -0.72 -5.40
CA LYS A 122 -0.97 0.27 -6.34
C LYS A 122 -2.29 0.86 -5.87
N TRP A 123 -3.18 0.03 -5.32
CA TRP A 123 -4.46 0.45 -4.77
C TRP A 123 -4.40 0.95 -3.32
N HIS A 124 -3.17 1.08 -2.77
CA HIS A 124 -2.90 1.57 -1.41
C HIS A 124 -3.49 0.72 -0.28
N PHE A 125 -3.58 -0.59 -0.46
CA PHE A 125 -3.93 -1.51 0.63
C PHE A 125 -2.77 -1.66 1.63
N ASP A 126 -3.09 -1.79 2.90
CA ASP A 126 -2.14 -2.02 3.98
C ASP A 126 -1.61 -3.46 4.00
N VAL A 127 -0.63 -3.76 3.16
CA VAL A 127 -0.01 -5.10 3.06
C VAL A 127 0.97 -5.40 4.20
N PHE A 128 1.33 -4.39 5.01
CA PHE A 128 2.31 -4.51 6.11
C PHE A 128 1.68 -4.45 7.51
N GLY A 129 0.36 -4.30 7.60
CA GLY A 129 -0.37 -4.20 8.87
C GLY A 129 -0.04 -2.92 9.66
N LEU A 130 0.22 -1.81 8.95
CA LEU A 130 0.56 -0.52 9.55
C LEU A 130 -0.63 0.14 10.24
N ILE A 131 -1.86 -0.08 9.77
CA ILE A 131 -3.09 0.47 10.36
C ILE A 131 -3.27 -0.09 11.77
N GLU A 132 -3.21 -1.41 11.93
CA GLU A 132 -3.35 -2.09 13.24
C GLU A 132 -2.24 -1.67 14.21
N LYS A 133 -1.04 -1.36 13.70
CA LYS A 133 0.10 -0.85 14.48
C LYS A 133 -0.02 0.64 14.82
N GLY A 134 -1.05 1.34 14.33
CA GLY A 134 -1.21 2.79 14.49
C GLY A 134 -0.18 3.63 13.72
N LEU A 135 0.54 3.03 12.77
CA LEU A 135 1.56 3.65 11.93
C LEU A 135 0.99 4.21 10.62
N ALA A 136 -0.22 3.81 10.23
CA ALA A 136 -0.96 4.34 9.08
C ALA A 136 -2.37 4.79 9.53
N ILE A 137 -3.00 5.63 8.71
CA ILE A 137 -4.39 6.04 8.88
C ILE A 137 -5.27 5.21 7.95
N ASP A 138 -6.34 4.64 8.49
CA ASP A 138 -7.38 3.99 7.69
C ASP A 138 -8.14 5.05 6.87
N MET A 139 -8.06 4.92 5.55
CA MET A 139 -8.68 5.83 4.60
C MET A 139 -10.19 6.03 4.83
N ASN A 140 -10.90 4.98 5.27
CA ASN A 140 -12.34 5.05 5.49
C ASN A 140 -12.72 5.94 6.69
N THR A 141 -11.79 6.18 7.61
CA THR A 141 -12.02 7.07 8.76
C THR A 141 -11.98 8.54 8.36
N LEU A 142 -11.47 8.86 7.17
CA LEU A 142 -11.37 10.23 6.66
C LEU A 142 -12.62 10.65 5.89
N THR A 143 -13.34 9.71 5.29
CA THR A 143 -14.52 9.96 4.45
C THR A 143 -15.78 10.39 5.21
N THR A 144 -15.74 10.45 6.54
CA THR A 144 -16.88 10.84 7.39
C THR A 144 -16.89 12.30 7.82
N LYS A 145 -15.92 13.14 7.41
CA LYS A 145 -15.82 14.54 7.87
C LYS A 145 -16.28 15.63 6.90
N ASP A 146 -16.61 15.30 5.65
CA ASP A 146 -17.03 16.30 4.65
C ASP A 146 -18.37 15.92 3.97
N LYS A 147 -19.46 15.94 4.75
CA LYS A 147 -20.85 16.02 4.23
C LYS A 147 -21.64 17.08 4.98
#